data_AF-A0A965VAW6-F1
#
_entry.id   AF-A0A965VAW6-F1
#
_cell.length_a   1.000
_cell.length_b   1.000
_cell.length_c   1.000
_cell.angle_alpha   90.00
_cell.angle_beta   90.00
_cell.angle_gamma   90.00
#
_symmetry.space_group_name_H-M   'P 1'
#
loop_
_entity.id
_entity.type
_entity.pdbx_description
1 polymer ?
#
loop_
_entity_poly.entity_id
_entity_poly.type
_entity_poly.pdbx_seq_one_letter_code
_entity_poly.pdbx_strand_id
1 'polypeptide(L)'
;MFEPVRGKPEFPTLEAAIAAQWRRNDTARKSLEQRRGAKRFVFFEGPPTANGMPHPGHCLTRTIKDLYPRYRTMRGEYCERKAGWDTHGLPVEVEVCKELGIHSKAEIEAYGIEPFIHKCQHSVWRYMKEWEALTERIGFWIDLSQAYVTYHQSFVESVWWALAELFDSGLLYQGHKIVWWWAQGGTALSSGEVGQGYREVADPSVYVALPLLDGAGEPTNRSLVAWTTTPWTLPSNQFAAVRADLDYAVLREAGAADAPEYVVAAQLATTLGEKLKKEFDVVERLPGAALIGRCYLPPFDTFRPAGPPDGAP
;
A
#
# COMPACT_ATOMS: atom_id res chain seq x y z
N MET A 1 36.39 49.36 -2.77
CA MET A 1 37.49 48.40 -2.54
C MET A 1 36.86 47.09 -2.11
N PHE A 2 37.20 45.97 -2.74
CA PHE A 2 36.61 44.66 -2.40
C PHE A 2 37.33 44.01 -1.23
N GLU A 3 36.64 43.13 -0.50
CA GLU A 3 37.28 42.32 0.54
C GLU A 3 38.26 41.30 -0.08
N PRO A 4 39.41 41.02 0.57
CA PRO A 4 40.36 40.03 0.10
C PRO A 4 39.76 38.62 0.06
N VAL A 5 39.87 37.94 -1.08
CA VAL A 5 39.41 36.55 -1.22
C VAL A 5 40.37 35.61 -0.50
N ARG A 6 39.87 34.84 0.47
CA ARG A 6 40.65 33.77 1.12
C ARG A 6 40.82 32.60 0.15
N GLY A 7 42.04 32.06 0.03
CA GLY A 7 42.36 30.97 -0.90
C GLY A 7 41.71 29.61 -0.61
N LYS A 8 41.10 29.44 0.58
CA LYS A 8 40.29 28.28 0.94
C LYS A 8 38.98 28.76 1.59
N PRO A 9 37.84 28.74 0.88
CA PRO A 9 36.57 29.15 1.45
C PRO A 9 36.05 28.12 2.46
N GLU A 10 35.60 28.59 3.62
CA GLU A 10 34.90 27.77 4.61
C GLU A 10 33.39 27.84 4.34
N PHE A 11 32.90 27.00 3.42
CA PHE A 11 31.50 27.03 2.99
C PHE A 11 30.48 26.92 4.12
N PRO A 12 30.62 26.05 5.14
CA PRO A 12 29.63 25.99 6.23
C PRO A 12 29.51 27.32 6.99
N THR A 13 30.63 27.99 7.25
CA THR A 13 30.67 29.29 7.92
C THR A 13 30.06 30.38 7.04
N LEU A 14 30.38 30.37 5.74
CA LEU A 14 29.85 31.32 4.77
C LEU A 14 28.33 31.16 4.58
N GLU A 15 27.84 29.93 4.45
CA GLU A 15 26.41 29.62 4.35
C GLU A 15 25.65 30.08 5.59
N ALA A 16 26.18 29.82 6.79
CA ALA A 16 25.58 30.28 8.05
C ALA A 16 25.52 31.81 8.13
N ALA A 17 26.58 32.50 7.69
CA ALA A 17 26.60 33.97 7.64
C ALA A 17 25.57 34.53 6.65
N ILE A 18 25.44 33.92 5.47
CA ILE A 18 24.46 34.29 4.44
C ILE A 18 23.03 34.04 4.93
N ALA A 19 22.75 32.88 5.54
CA ALA A 19 21.45 32.56 6.11
C ALA A 19 21.06 33.57 7.21
N ALA A 20 21.99 33.91 8.10
CA ALA A 20 21.79 34.93 9.12
C ALA A 20 21.51 36.31 8.52
N GLN A 21 22.20 36.67 7.43
CA GLN A 21 21.92 37.91 6.69
C GLN A 21 20.53 37.89 6.07
N TRP A 22 20.12 36.80 5.43
CA TRP A 22 18.79 36.67 4.84
C TRP A 22 17.69 36.83 5.90
N ARG A 23 17.88 36.21 7.06
CA ARG A 23 16.95 36.29 8.20
C ARG A 23 16.85 37.72 8.74
N ARG A 24 17.98 38.37 9.05
CA ARG A 24 17.99 39.78 9.53
C ARG A 24 17.32 40.74 8.56
N ASN A 25 17.51 40.52 7.27
CA ASN A 25 16.98 41.40 6.22
C ASN A 25 15.57 41.03 5.78
N ASP A 26 15.01 39.93 6.29
CA ASP A 26 13.72 39.39 5.85
C ASP A 26 13.64 39.20 4.33
N THR A 27 14.72 38.63 3.78
CA THR A 27 14.99 38.62 2.33
C THR A 27 13.93 37.83 1.56
N ALA A 28 13.50 36.69 2.12
CA ALA A 28 12.48 35.84 1.51
C ALA A 28 11.15 36.60 1.36
N ARG A 29 10.63 37.20 2.44
CA ARG A 29 9.38 37.97 2.40
C ARG A 29 9.49 39.18 1.47
N LYS A 30 10.57 39.95 1.56
CA LYS A 30 10.78 41.11 0.67
C LYS A 30 10.83 40.71 -0.80
N SER A 31 11.45 39.57 -1.13
CA SER A 31 11.49 39.07 -2.51
C SER A 31 10.09 38.76 -3.07
N LEU A 32 9.20 38.26 -2.21
CA LEU A 32 7.81 37.98 -2.56
C LEU A 32 6.99 39.27 -2.69
N GLU A 33 7.17 40.22 -1.77
CA GLU A 33 6.48 41.51 -1.77
C GLU A 33 6.80 42.36 -3.00
N GLN A 34 8.06 42.33 -3.47
CA GLN A 34 8.48 42.98 -4.71
C GLN A 34 7.75 42.45 -5.96
N ARG A 35 7.10 41.29 -5.87
CA ARG A 35 6.31 40.68 -6.94
C ARG A 35 4.80 40.79 -6.70
N ARG A 36 4.35 41.51 -5.67
CA ARG A 36 2.91 41.68 -5.40
C ARG A 36 2.23 42.32 -6.62
N GLY A 37 1.13 41.72 -7.07
CA GLY A 37 0.40 42.15 -8.28
C GLY A 37 0.91 41.58 -9.59
N ALA A 38 2.05 40.88 -9.62
CA ALA A 38 2.53 40.18 -10.80
C ALA A 38 1.75 38.88 -11.06
N LYS A 39 2.02 38.26 -12.22
CA LYS A 39 1.46 36.94 -12.56
C LYS A 39 1.80 35.92 -11.47
N ARG A 40 0.78 35.21 -10.96
CA ARG A 40 0.97 34.18 -9.93
C ARG A 40 1.55 32.90 -10.52
N PHE A 41 2.53 32.34 -9.82
CA PHE A 41 2.97 30.96 -9.97
C PHE A 41 2.56 30.21 -8.70
N VAL A 42 1.64 29.26 -8.82
CA VAL A 42 1.12 28.51 -7.68
C VAL A 42 2.02 27.32 -7.41
N PHE A 43 2.50 27.21 -6.17
CA PHE A 43 3.35 26.14 -5.70
C PHE A 43 2.63 25.38 -4.58
N PHE A 44 2.59 24.06 -4.69
CA PHE A 44 2.12 23.17 -3.63
C PHE A 44 3.27 22.34 -3.09
N GLU A 45 3.41 22.35 -1.78
CA GLU A 45 4.34 21.53 -1.04
C GLU A 45 3.61 20.27 -0.57
N GLY A 46 4.11 19.09 -0.93
CA GLY A 46 3.58 17.84 -0.40
C GLY A 46 3.95 17.73 1.09
N PRO A 47 2.97 17.72 2.01
CA PRO A 47 3.23 17.91 3.42
C PRO A 47 3.96 16.69 4.00
N PRO A 48 5.11 16.85 4.67
CA PRO A 48 5.72 15.74 5.40
C PRO A 48 4.94 15.40 6.67
N THR A 49 5.04 14.14 7.10
CA THR A 49 4.66 13.73 8.46
C THR A 49 5.78 14.10 9.43
N ALA A 50 5.47 14.87 10.48
CA ALA A 50 6.46 15.36 11.44
C ALA A 50 6.77 14.37 12.60
N ASN A 51 6.26 13.14 12.52
CA ASN A 51 6.52 12.07 13.49
C ASN A 51 7.86 11.35 13.29
N GLY A 52 8.66 11.73 12.28
CA GLY A 52 9.99 11.16 12.02
C GLY A 52 11.06 12.21 11.74
N MET A 53 12.32 11.81 11.94
CA MET A 53 13.50 12.63 11.63
C MET A 53 13.63 12.86 10.12
N PRO A 54 14.07 14.04 9.68
CA PRO A 54 14.30 14.25 8.26
C PRO A 54 15.56 13.49 7.77
N HIS A 55 15.53 13.00 6.53
CA HIS A 55 16.62 12.24 5.90
C HIS A 55 17.03 12.87 4.55
N PRO A 56 18.14 12.42 3.91
CA PRO A 56 18.65 13.03 2.68
C PRO A 56 17.66 13.12 1.51
N GLY A 57 16.64 12.24 1.46
CA GLY A 57 15.56 12.31 0.46
C GLY A 57 14.71 13.57 0.59
N HIS A 58 14.51 14.06 1.82
CA HIS A 58 13.85 15.35 2.06
C HIS A 58 14.71 16.51 1.55
N CYS A 59 16.03 16.44 1.71
CA CYS A 59 16.93 17.47 1.18
C CYS A 59 16.85 17.55 -0.35
N LEU A 60 16.92 16.40 -1.04
CA LEU A 60 16.85 16.34 -2.50
C LEU A 60 15.54 16.96 -3.03
N THR A 61 14.40 16.51 -2.49
CA THR A 61 13.09 16.99 -2.94
C THR A 61 12.90 18.47 -2.65
N ARG A 62 13.32 18.95 -1.48
CA ARG A 62 13.23 20.38 -1.11
C ARG A 62 14.14 21.28 -1.93
N THR A 63 15.34 20.84 -2.28
CA THR A 63 16.23 21.62 -3.16
C THR A 63 15.58 21.89 -4.53
N ILE A 64 14.94 20.88 -5.12
CA ILE A 64 14.19 21.04 -6.38
C ILE A 64 12.99 21.97 -6.18
N LYS A 65 12.24 21.77 -5.10
CA LYS A 65 11.08 22.60 -4.72
C LYS A 65 11.45 24.04 -4.35
N ASP A 66 12.71 24.35 -4.06
CA ASP A 66 13.18 25.73 -3.84
C ASP A 66 13.69 26.40 -5.13
N LEU A 67 14.42 25.63 -5.94
CA LEU A 67 15.05 26.11 -7.17
C LEU A 67 14.04 26.72 -8.16
N TYR A 68 12.93 26.02 -8.43
CA TYR A 68 11.93 26.50 -9.39
C TYR A 68 11.20 27.74 -8.91
N PRO A 69 10.62 27.78 -7.69
CA PRO A 69 10.07 29.00 -7.14
C PRO A 69 11.01 30.20 -7.15
N ARG A 70 12.30 30.02 -6.82
CA ARG A 70 13.30 31.11 -6.94
C ARG A 70 13.45 31.58 -8.37
N TYR A 71 13.62 30.66 -9.31
CA TYR A 71 13.71 30.97 -10.73
C TYR A 71 12.47 31.75 -11.21
N ARG A 72 11.25 31.33 -10.84
CA ARG A 72 10.00 32.02 -11.20
C ARG A 72 9.94 33.44 -10.60
N THR A 73 10.32 33.61 -9.34
CA THR A 73 10.41 34.92 -8.69
C THR A 73 11.42 35.84 -9.40
N MET A 74 12.57 35.31 -9.83
CA MET A 74 13.57 36.05 -10.61
C MET A 74 13.06 36.42 -12.02
N ARG A 75 12.19 35.60 -12.60
CA ARG A 75 11.50 35.87 -13.88
C ARG A 75 10.32 36.84 -13.76
N GLY A 76 10.04 37.37 -12.57
CA GLY A 76 9.01 38.38 -12.34
C GLY A 76 7.67 37.84 -11.86
N GLU A 77 7.53 36.54 -11.58
CA GLU A 77 6.28 35.93 -11.11
C GLU A 77 6.15 36.01 -9.58
N TYR A 78 4.92 36.11 -9.09
CA TYR A 78 4.57 36.05 -7.67
C TYR A 78 4.42 34.59 -7.24
N CYS A 79 5.35 34.08 -6.43
CA CYS A 79 5.36 32.69 -5.99
C CYS A 79 5.25 32.61 -4.46
N GLU A 80 4.01 32.52 -3.97
CA GLU A 80 3.72 32.24 -2.57
C GLU A 80 4.06 30.79 -2.23
N ARG A 81 4.65 30.56 -1.06
CA ARG A 81 5.18 29.25 -0.66
C ARG A 81 4.79 28.98 0.78
N LYS A 82 3.90 28.02 0.97
CA LYS A 82 3.33 27.67 2.27
C LYS A 82 3.68 26.22 2.59
N ALA A 83 4.19 25.97 3.78
CA ALA A 83 4.44 24.60 4.25
C ALA A 83 3.13 23.91 4.64
N GLY A 84 3.21 22.60 4.82
CA GLY A 84 2.14 21.80 5.37
C GLY A 84 2.67 20.67 6.24
N TRP A 85 1.81 20.15 7.10
CA TRP A 85 2.09 18.99 7.94
C TRP A 85 0.99 17.97 7.77
N ASP A 86 1.37 16.75 7.41
CA ASP A 86 0.47 15.60 7.40
C ASP A 86 0.48 14.97 8.79
N THR A 87 -0.70 14.85 9.39
CA THR A 87 -0.82 14.63 10.85
C THR A 87 -1.82 13.55 11.22
N HIS A 88 -2.37 12.84 10.24
CA HIS A 88 -3.34 11.77 10.44
C HIS A 88 -2.82 10.43 9.91
N GLY A 89 -3.60 9.38 10.13
CA GLY A 89 -3.45 8.10 9.47
C GLY A 89 -2.42 7.17 10.11
N LEU A 90 -2.29 6.00 9.46
CA LEU A 90 -1.54 4.86 9.96
C LEU A 90 -0.08 5.16 10.35
N PRO A 91 0.69 5.99 9.60
CA PRO A 91 2.07 6.28 10.00
C PRO A 91 2.19 6.90 11.39
N VAL A 92 1.24 7.76 11.79
CA VAL A 92 1.21 8.37 13.12
C VAL A 92 0.74 7.36 14.17
N GLU A 93 -0.38 6.69 13.90
CA GLU A 93 -1.01 5.75 14.84
C GLU A 93 -0.10 4.56 15.15
N VAL A 94 0.62 4.01 14.17
CA VAL A 94 1.51 2.86 14.33
C VAL A 94 2.70 3.19 15.24
N GLU A 95 3.29 4.38 15.11
CA GLU A 95 4.40 4.78 15.98
C GLU A 95 3.94 4.97 17.44
N VAL A 96 2.76 5.56 17.64
CA VAL A 96 2.15 5.67 18.99
C VAL A 96 1.81 4.29 19.55
N CYS A 97 1.28 3.37 18.75
CA CYS A 97 1.03 1.99 19.17
C CYS A 97 2.32 1.30 19.62
N LYS A 98 3.43 1.46 18.88
CA LYS A 98 4.73 0.91 19.28
C LYS A 98 5.22 1.47 20.61
N GLU A 99 5.07 2.78 20.83
CA GLU A 99 5.46 3.44 22.08
C GLU A 99 4.65 2.96 23.28
N LEU A 100 3.34 2.73 23.07
CA LEU A 100 2.43 2.27 24.11
C LEU A 100 2.42 0.74 24.29
N GLY A 101 3.12 -0.01 23.42
CA GLY A 101 3.07 -1.48 23.41
C GLY A 101 1.71 -2.04 23.01
N ILE A 102 0.97 -1.32 22.17
CA ILE A 102 -0.35 -1.69 21.67
C ILE A 102 -0.21 -2.44 20.34
N HIS A 103 -0.89 -3.58 20.20
CA HIS A 103 -0.79 -4.49 19.06
C HIS A 103 -2.11 -4.77 18.36
N SER A 104 -3.23 -4.30 18.91
CA SER A 104 -4.55 -4.54 18.34
C SER A 104 -5.48 -3.35 18.50
N LYS A 105 -6.51 -3.28 17.64
CA LYS A 105 -7.57 -2.28 17.75
C LYS A 105 -8.31 -2.35 19.10
N ALA A 106 -8.55 -3.56 19.60
CA ALA A 106 -9.23 -3.76 20.89
C ALA A 106 -8.42 -3.17 22.06
N GLU A 107 -7.10 -3.23 22.00
CA GLU A 107 -6.23 -2.60 23.00
C GLU A 107 -6.25 -1.06 22.92
N ILE A 108 -6.40 -0.46 21.73
CA ILE A 108 -6.61 0.99 21.59
C ILE A 108 -7.93 1.39 22.28
N GLU A 109 -9.00 0.64 22.02
CA GLU A 109 -10.31 0.88 22.65
C GLU A 109 -10.24 0.72 24.17
N ALA A 110 -9.52 -0.29 24.67
CA ALA A 110 -9.30 -0.50 26.10
C ALA A 110 -8.43 0.59 26.76
N TYR A 111 -7.44 1.13 26.04
CA TYR A 111 -6.65 2.29 26.48
C TYR A 111 -7.48 3.58 26.53
N GLY A 112 -8.46 3.69 25.64
CA GLY A 112 -9.34 4.85 25.47
C GLY A 112 -8.99 5.63 24.21
N ILE A 113 -9.99 5.82 23.36
CA ILE A 113 -9.86 6.46 22.04
C ILE A 113 -9.35 7.91 22.16
N GLU A 114 -9.96 8.72 23.04
CA GLU A 114 -9.58 10.12 23.22
C GLU A 114 -8.14 10.27 23.78
N PRO A 115 -7.75 9.56 24.86
CA PRO A 115 -6.36 9.53 25.30
C PRO A 115 -5.35 9.14 24.22
N PHE A 116 -5.72 8.20 23.33
CA PHE A 116 -4.90 7.75 22.21
C PHE A 116 -4.75 8.84 21.13
N ILE A 117 -5.85 9.47 20.74
CA ILE A 117 -5.86 10.60 19.79
C ILE A 117 -4.94 11.72 20.28
N HIS A 118 -5.00 12.08 21.56
CA HIS A 118 -4.10 13.10 22.11
C HIS A 118 -2.63 12.69 22.06
N LYS A 119 -2.29 11.39 22.18
CA LYS A 119 -0.90 10.94 22.00
C LYS A 119 -0.47 11.03 20.54
N CYS A 120 -1.35 10.68 19.60
CA CYS A 120 -1.13 10.90 18.17
C CYS A 120 -0.84 12.38 17.87
N GLN A 121 -1.68 13.29 18.35
CA GLN A 121 -1.48 14.73 18.18
C GLN A 121 -0.15 15.22 18.76
N HIS A 122 0.24 14.77 19.95
CA HIS A 122 1.53 15.15 20.54
C HIS A 122 2.72 14.59 19.76
N SER A 123 2.63 13.35 19.26
CA SER A 123 3.71 12.68 18.53
C SER A 123 4.09 13.41 17.23
N VAL A 124 3.11 14.03 16.57
CA VAL A 124 3.28 14.78 15.33
C VAL A 124 4.27 15.94 15.50
N TRP A 125 4.30 16.58 16.68
CA TRP A 125 5.14 17.76 16.90
C TRP A 125 6.55 17.42 17.41
N ARG A 126 6.84 16.13 17.61
CA ARG A 126 8.08 15.68 18.26
C ARG A 126 9.34 16.16 17.57
N TYR A 127 9.38 16.10 16.23
CA TYR A 127 10.57 16.43 15.44
C TYR A 127 10.49 17.79 14.72
N MET A 128 9.55 18.64 15.12
CA MET A 128 9.30 19.92 14.45
C MET A 128 10.56 20.80 14.41
N LYS A 129 11.31 20.87 15.53
CA LYS A 129 12.52 21.71 15.61
C LYS A 129 13.61 21.23 14.67
N GLU A 130 13.76 19.93 14.51
CA GLU A 130 14.73 19.30 13.60
C GLU A 130 14.35 19.58 12.14
N TRP A 131 13.06 19.54 11.82
CA TRP A 131 12.55 19.93 10.51
C TRP A 131 12.75 21.42 10.22
N GLU A 132 12.47 22.31 11.18
CA GLU A 132 12.71 23.75 11.06
C GLU A 132 14.21 24.04 10.83
N ALA A 133 15.07 23.46 11.67
CA ALA A 133 16.52 23.61 11.58
C ALA A 133 17.04 23.12 10.22
N LEU A 134 16.57 21.97 9.73
CA LEU A 134 16.94 21.49 8.40
C LEU A 134 16.46 22.44 7.30
N THR A 135 15.20 22.86 7.34
CA THR A 135 14.59 23.75 6.34
C THR A 135 15.42 25.01 6.16
N GLU A 136 15.82 25.62 7.26
CA GLU A 136 16.65 26.80 7.24
C GLU A 136 18.09 26.51 6.81
N ARG A 137 18.68 25.41 7.30
CA ARG A 137 20.07 25.05 7.01
C ARG A 137 20.29 24.79 5.52
N ILE A 138 19.31 24.22 4.81
CA ILE A 138 19.37 24.02 3.35
C ILE A 138 18.92 25.25 2.55
N GLY A 139 18.53 26.34 3.23
CA GLY A 139 18.12 27.58 2.59
C GLY A 139 16.76 27.51 1.89
N PHE A 140 15.88 26.57 2.26
CA PHE A 140 14.57 26.42 1.63
C PHE A 140 13.63 27.55 2.08
N TRP A 141 13.30 28.48 1.17
CA TRP A 141 12.41 29.59 1.50
C TRP A 141 10.96 29.15 1.43
N ILE A 142 10.37 28.90 2.59
CA ILE A 142 8.97 28.51 2.75
C ILE A 142 8.41 29.09 4.06
N ASP A 143 7.14 29.49 4.05
CA ASP A 143 6.47 29.97 5.26
C ASP A 143 6.02 28.80 6.13
N LEU A 144 6.70 28.64 7.28
CA LEU A 144 6.37 27.68 8.33
C LEU A 144 5.39 28.25 9.36
N SER A 145 5.35 29.58 9.53
CA SER A 145 4.53 30.25 10.55
C SER A 145 3.03 30.16 10.26
N GLN A 146 2.68 29.98 8.99
CA GLN A 146 1.32 29.74 8.53
C GLN A 146 1.13 28.33 8.01
N ALA A 147 2.03 27.38 8.29
CA ALA A 147 1.92 26.02 7.77
C ALA A 147 0.52 25.43 8.03
N TYR A 148 -0.09 24.83 7.00
CA TYR A 148 -1.37 24.15 7.20
C TYR A 148 -1.13 22.81 7.91
N VAL A 149 -2.10 22.38 8.72
CA VAL A 149 -2.01 21.17 9.54
C VAL A 149 -3.29 20.38 9.31
N THR A 150 -3.17 19.11 8.92
CA THR A 150 -4.36 18.36 8.46
C THR A 150 -5.40 18.11 9.54
N TYR A 151 -5.02 18.09 10.82
CA TYR A 151 -5.99 17.97 11.93
C TYR A 151 -6.68 19.29 12.32
N HIS A 152 -6.24 20.44 11.80
CA HIS A 152 -6.94 21.70 12.08
C HIS A 152 -8.36 21.66 11.52
N GLN A 153 -9.32 22.15 12.31
CA GLN A 153 -10.74 22.09 12.00
C GLN A 153 -11.08 22.63 10.60
N SER A 154 -10.50 23.77 10.20
CA SER A 154 -10.76 24.35 8.87
C SER A 154 -10.29 23.47 7.71
N PHE A 155 -9.23 22.69 7.91
CA PHE A 155 -8.77 21.71 6.92
C PHE A 155 -9.73 20.53 6.86
N VAL A 156 -10.16 20.01 8.02
CA VAL A 156 -11.14 18.91 8.12
C VAL A 156 -12.48 19.29 7.49
N GLU A 157 -12.98 20.51 7.75
CA GLU A 157 -14.20 21.03 7.13
C GLU A 157 -14.11 21.10 5.60
N SER A 158 -12.93 21.47 5.07
CA SER A 158 -12.68 21.46 3.62
C SER A 158 -12.71 20.06 3.03
N VAL A 159 -12.20 19.06 3.78
CA VAL A 159 -12.28 17.64 3.38
C VAL A 159 -13.73 17.14 3.43
N TRP A 160 -14.49 17.50 4.47
CA TRP A 160 -15.91 17.16 4.57
C TRP A 160 -16.72 17.74 3.43
N TRP A 161 -16.48 19.01 3.06
CA TRP A 161 -17.08 19.61 1.87
C TRP A 161 -16.76 18.78 0.61
N ALA A 162 -15.50 18.42 0.38
CA ALA A 162 -15.12 17.63 -0.80
C ALA A 162 -15.78 16.23 -0.81
N LEU A 163 -15.90 15.58 0.35
CA LEU A 163 -16.60 14.29 0.47
C LEU A 163 -18.10 14.43 0.21
N ALA A 164 -18.73 15.52 0.66
CA ALA A 164 -20.13 15.81 0.38
C ALA A 164 -20.37 16.04 -1.12
N GLU A 165 -19.52 16.81 -1.79
CA GLU A 165 -19.60 16.99 -3.25
C GLU A 165 -19.47 15.66 -4.02
N LEU A 166 -18.56 14.78 -3.59
CA LEU A 166 -18.41 13.45 -4.16
C LEU A 166 -19.64 12.57 -3.91
N PHE A 167 -20.24 12.68 -2.74
CA PHE A 167 -21.48 11.96 -2.40
C PHE A 167 -22.66 12.44 -3.24
N ASP A 168 -22.87 13.76 -3.32
CA ASP A 168 -23.94 14.38 -4.08
C ASP A 168 -23.80 14.10 -5.59
N SER A 169 -22.57 13.92 -6.08
CA SER A 169 -22.27 13.51 -7.45
C SER A 169 -22.38 12.00 -7.69
N GLY A 170 -22.72 11.20 -6.68
CA GLY A 170 -22.80 9.73 -6.78
C GLY A 170 -21.45 9.02 -6.93
N LEU A 171 -20.34 9.69 -6.60
CA LEU A 171 -18.97 9.17 -6.68
C LEU A 171 -18.49 8.54 -5.36
N LEU A 172 -19.20 8.77 -4.25
CA LEU A 172 -18.96 8.12 -2.95
C LEU A 172 -20.10 7.14 -2.64
N TYR A 173 -19.79 5.85 -2.53
CA TYR A 173 -20.78 4.79 -2.30
C TYR A 173 -20.27 3.74 -1.30
N GLN A 174 -21.22 3.02 -0.70
CA GLN A 174 -20.94 1.84 0.14
C GLN A 174 -21.14 0.56 -0.67
N GLY A 175 -20.23 -0.40 -0.52
CA GLY A 175 -20.31 -1.70 -1.18
C GLY A 175 -19.52 -2.78 -0.44
N HIS A 176 -19.70 -4.03 -0.86
CA HIS A 176 -18.97 -5.18 -0.34
C HIS A 176 -18.06 -5.72 -1.44
N LYS A 177 -16.75 -5.78 -1.17
CA LYS A 177 -15.76 -6.24 -2.14
C LYS A 177 -14.57 -6.89 -1.44
N ILE A 178 -13.82 -7.71 -2.17
CA ILE A 178 -12.53 -8.24 -1.74
C ILE A 178 -11.51 -7.10 -1.79
N VAL A 179 -10.81 -6.86 -0.69
CA VAL A 179 -9.80 -5.80 -0.53
C VAL A 179 -8.54 -6.37 0.10
N TRP A 180 -7.42 -5.65 -0.05
CA TRP A 180 -6.25 -5.91 0.78
C TRP A 180 -6.55 -5.53 2.23
N TRP A 181 -6.22 -6.43 3.14
CA TRP A 181 -6.55 -6.30 4.56
C TRP A 181 -5.28 -6.39 5.41
N TRP A 182 -5.05 -5.38 6.25
CA TRP A 182 -3.98 -5.44 7.25
C TRP A 182 -4.51 -6.05 8.54
N ALA A 183 -4.24 -7.34 8.74
CA ALA A 183 -4.81 -8.12 9.84
C ALA A 183 -4.47 -7.57 11.24
N GLN A 184 -3.27 -7.03 11.44
CA GLN A 184 -2.84 -6.51 12.74
C GLN A 184 -3.53 -5.18 13.08
N GLY A 185 -3.67 -4.28 12.10
CA GLY A 185 -4.38 -3.00 12.29
C GLY A 185 -5.90 -3.09 12.15
N GLY A 186 -6.42 -4.20 11.61
CA GLY A 186 -7.85 -4.40 11.41
C GLY A 186 -8.48 -3.40 10.45
N THR A 187 -7.78 -3.05 9.37
CA THR A 187 -8.26 -2.09 8.36
C THR A 187 -7.92 -2.50 6.94
N ALA A 188 -8.69 -1.98 5.97
CA ALA A 188 -8.45 -2.16 4.55
C ALA A 188 -7.35 -1.21 4.06
N LEU A 189 -6.59 -1.64 3.06
CA LEU A 189 -5.55 -0.85 2.40
C LEU A 189 -5.93 -0.50 0.97
N SER A 190 -5.45 0.66 0.51
CA SER A 190 -5.51 1.07 -0.89
C SER A 190 -4.45 0.37 -1.74
N SER A 191 -4.64 0.36 -3.06
CA SER A 191 -3.64 -0.19 -4.00
C SER A 191 -2.31 0.56 -3.94
N GLY A 192 -2.34 1.87 -3.68
CA GLY A 192 -1.14 2.70 -3.54
C GLY A 192 -0.27 2.31 -2.35
N GLU A 193 -0.89 1.92 -1.23
CA GLU A 193 -0.17 1.46 -0.04
C GLU A 193 0.45 0.06 -0.26
N VAL A 194 -0.31 -0.84 -0.88
CA VAL A 194 0.16 -2.22 -1.15
C VAL A 194 1.32 -2.25 -2.14
N GLY A 195 1.27 -1.40 -3.18
CA GLY A 195 2.31 -1.34 -4.21
C GLY A 195 3.70 -0.95 -3.69
N GLN A 196 3.79 -0.31 -2.52
CA GLN A 196 5.05 0.11 -1.90
C GLN A 196 5.66 -0.97 -0.98
N GLY A 197 4.91 -2.03 -0.66
CA GLY A 197 5.24 -2.97 0.42
C GLY A 197 5.68 -4.37 0.00
N TYR A 198 5.90 -4.62 -1.30
CA TYR A 198 6.26 -5.96 -1.78
C TYR A 198 7.58 -6.45 -1.19
N ARG A 199 7.57 -7.70 -0.75
CA ARG A 199 8.73 -8.41 -0.20
C ARG A 199 8.71 -9.85 -0.64
N GLU A 200 9.89 -10.43 -0.84
CA GLU A 200 10.03 -11.86 -1.02
C GLU A 200 9.78 -12.58 0.31
N VAL A 201 8.88 -13.56 0.29
CA VAL A 201 8.53 -14.39 1.44
C VAL A 201 8.53 -15.86 1.03
N ALA A 202 8.82 -16.75 1.98
CA ALA A 202 8.71 -18.18 1.75
C ALA A 202 7.29 -18.63 2.12
N ASP A 203 6.53 -19.07 1.12
CA ASP A 203 5.20 -19.64 1.31
C ASP A 203 5.20 -21.16 1.10
N PRO A 204 4.29 -21.90 1.75
CA PRO A 204 4.06 -23.30 1.40
C PRO A 204 3.61 -23.39 -0.06
N SER A 205 4.03 -24.44 -0.77
CA SER A 205 3.57 -24.75 -2.13
C SER A 205 2.95 -26.13 -2.11
N VAL A 206 1.62 -26.21 -2.15
CA VAL A 206 0.89 -27.48 -1.99
C VAL A 206 0.03 -27.78 -3.21
N TYR A 207 -0.07 -29.08 -3.51
CA TYR A 207 -1.00 -29.63 -4.47
C TYR A 207 -2.12 -30.34 -3.70
N VAL A 208 -3.37 -30.04 -4.04
CA VAL A 208 -4.57 -30.56 -3.39
C VAL A 208 -5.35 -31.38 -4.40
N ALA A 209 -5.59 -32.64 -4.08
CA ALA A 209 -6.46 -33.51 -4.86
C ALA A 209 -7.92 -33.26 -4.45
N LEU A 210 -8.78 -32.99 -5.44
CA LEU A 210 -10.21 -32.78 -5.30
C LEU A 210 -10.95 -33.94 -5.97
N PRO A 211 -11.33 -34.99 -5.23
CA PRO A 211 -11.98 -36.18 -5.79
C PRO A 211 -13.24 -35.82 -6.55
N LEU A 212 -13.31 -36.15 -7.83
CA LEU A 212 -14.50 -35.94 -8.66
C LEU A 212 -15.60 -36.88 -8.20
N LEU A 213 -16.84 -36.40 -8.17
CA LEU A 213 -18.01 -37.20 -7.82
C LEU A 213 -18.64 -37.83 -9.06
N ASP A 214 -19.25 -39.00 -8.88
CA ASP A 214 -20.10 -39.64 -9.88
C ASP A 214 -21.55 -39.09 -9.83
N GLY A 215 -22.44 -39.68 -10.62
CA GLY A 215 -23.86 -39.29 -10.65
C GLY A 215 -24.65 -39.61 -9.38
N ALA A 216 -24.12 -40.47 -8.50
CA ALA A 216 -24.68 -40.76 -7.18
C ALA A 216 -24.12 -39.83 -6.09
N GLY A 217 -23.10 -39.02 -6.41
CA GLY A 217 -22.42 -38.14 -5.46
C GLY A 217 -21.29 -38.81 -4.69
N GLU A 218 -20.86 -40.01 -5.12
CA GLU A 218 -19.77 -40.75 -4.48
C GLU A 218 -18.41 -40.38 -5.12
N PRO A 219 -17.33 -40.29 -4.33
CA PRO A 219 -16.00 -40.02 -4.85
C PRO A 219 -15.52 -41.10 -5.82
N THR A 220 -15.12 -40.68 -7.02
CA THR A 220 -14.46 -41.53 -8.01
C THR A 220 -12.97 -41.68 -7.72
N ASN A 221 -12.31 -42.60 -8.42
CA ASN A 221 -10.84 -42.72 -8.39
C ASN A 221 -10.11 -41.53 -9.08
N ARG A 222 -10.85 -40.60 -9.71
CA ARG A 222 -10.31 -39.43 -10.40
C ARG A 222 -10.40 -38.19 -9.52
N SER A 223 -9.29 -37.46 -9.40
CA SER A 223 -9.23 -36.20 -8.67
C SER A 223 -8.75 -35.07 -9.55
N LEU A 224 -9.42 -33.93 -9.51
CA LEU A 224 -8.88 -32.68 -10.07
C LEU A 224 -7.76 -32.19 -9.14
N VAL A 225 -6.60 -31.84 -9.69
CA VAL A 225 -5.48 -31.32 -8.88
C VAL A 225 -5.44 -29.80 -8.98
N ALA A 226 -5.51 -29.14 -7.82
CA ALA A 226 -5.30 -27.71 -7.67
C ALA A 226 -3.95 -27.41 -6.98
N TRP A 227 -3.31 -26.31 -7.34
CA TRP A 227 -2.10 -25.81 -6.67
C TRP A 227 -2.42 -24.51 -5.92
N THR A 228 -1.89 -24.36 -4.71
CA THR A 228 -2.03 -23.11 -3.94
C THR A 228 -0.81 -22.82 -3.07
N THR A 229 -0.52 -21.53 -2.87
CA THR A 229 0.42 -21.04 -1.87
C THR A 229 -0.24 -20.58 -0.57
N THR A 230 -1.58 -20.60 -0.51
CA THR A 230 -2.37 -20.12 0.62
C THR A 230 -3.30 -21.22 1.17
N PRO A 231 -2.77 -22.29 1.82
CA PRO A 231 -3.58 -23.40 2.31
C PRO A 231 -4.71 -22.97 3.26
N TRP A 232 -4.53 -21.86 3.96
CA TRP A 232 -5.53 -21.28 4.86
C TRP A 232 -6.83 -20.83 4.15
N THR A 233 -6.84 -20.75 2.81
CA THR A 233 -8.04 -20.44 2.00
C THR A 233 -8.85 -21.69 1.63
N LEU A 234 -8.32 -22.90 1.83
CA LEU A 234 -8.99 -24.14 1.47
C LEU A 234 -10.31 -24.40 2.24
N PRO A 235 -10.44 -24.03 3.53
CA PRO A 235 -11.72 -24.13 4.24
C PRO A 235 -12.83 -23.29 3.60
N SER A 236 -12.50 -22.23 2.87
CA SER A 236 -13.46 -21.39 2.14
C SER A 236 -13.61 -21.77 0.67
N ASN A 237 -13.15 -22.95 0.25
CA ASN A 237 -13.30 -23.42 -1.12
C ASN A 237 -14.79 -23.53 -1.50
N GLN A 238 -15.17 -22.92 -2.63
CA GLN A 238 -16.53 -22.95 -3.17
C GLN A 238 -16.58 -23.62 -4.54
N PHE A 239 -15.59 -23.36 -5.39
CA PHE A 239 -15.49 -23.91 -6.73
C PHE A 239 -14.02 -24.18 -7.10
N ALA A 240 -13.82 -25.03 -8.11
CA ALA A 240 -12.54 -25.17 -8.80
C ALA A 240 -12.71 -24.65 -10.23
N ALA A 241 -11.81 -23.75 -10.65
CA ALA A 241 -11.86 -23.16 -11.98
C ALA A 241 -10.96 -23.94 -12.96
N VAL A 242 -11.50 -24.22 -14.14
CA VAL A 242 -10.79 -24.84 -15.27
C VAL A 242 -10.95 -23.97 -16.50
N ARG A 243 -9.97 -23.99 -17.41
CA ARG A 243 -10.05 -23.25 -18.68
C ARG A 243 -10.67 -24.16 -19.73
N ALA A 244 -11.81 -23.78 -20.29
CA ALA A 244 -12.57 -24.64 -21.19
C ALA A 244 -11.82 -25.00 -22.49
N ASP A 245 -10.91 -24.12 -22.93
CA ASP A 245 -10.12 -24.24 -24.16
C ASP A 245 -8.75 -24.91 -23.96
N LEU A 246 -8.45 -25.42 -22.76
CA LEU A 246 -7.22 -26.17 -22.48
C LEU A 246 -7.43 -27.67 -22.56
N ASP A 247 -6.39 -28.38 -23.00
CA ASP A 247 -6.29 -29.82 -22.84
C ASP A 247 -5.82 -30.16 -21.42
N TYR A 248 -6.53 -31.11 -20.82
CA TYR A 248 -6.20 -31.71 -19.54
C TYR A 248 -5.75 -33.16 -19.77
N ALA A 249 -4.81 -33.63 -18.94
CA ALA A 249 -4.32 -34.99 -18.92
C ALA A 249 -4.78 -35.69 -17.65
N VAL A 250 -5.21 -36.94 -17.78
CA VAL A 250 -5.44 -37.86 -16.66
C VAL A 250 -4.14 -38.63 -16.45
N LEU A 251 -3.54 -38.43 -15.28
CA LEU A 251 -2.27 -39.02 -14.90
C LEU A 251 -2.50 -40.15 -13.91
N ARG A 252 -1.77 -41.24 -14.04
CA ARG A 252 -1.72 -42.33 -13.07
C ARG A 252 -0.27 -42.68 -12.77
N GLU A 253 0.05 -42.95 -11.52
CA GLU A 253 1.42 -43.30 -11.13
C GLU A 253 1.89 -44.54 -11.91
N ALA A 254 3.09 -44.46 -12.49
CA ALA A 254 3.60 -45.47 -13.39
C ALA A 254 3.73 -46.83 -12.68
N GLY A 255 3.28 -47.90 -13.34
CA GLY A 255 3.34 -49.26 -12.80
C GLY A 255 2.29 -49.61 -11.72
N ALA A 256 1.37 -48.70 -11.39
CA ALA A 256 0.29 -48.94 -10.42
C ALA A 256 -1.08 -48.88 -11.12
N ALA A 257 -1.57 -50.03 -11.61
CA ALA A 257 -2.81 -50.11 -12.38
C ALA A 257 -4.05 -49.58 -11.62
N ASP A 258 -4.09 -49.77 -10.30
CA ASP A 258 -5.19 -49.36 -9.42
C ASP A 258 -4.90 -48.06 -8.64
N ALA A 259 -3.86 -47.31 -9.01
CA ALA A 259 -3.57 -46.03 -8.36
C ALA A 259 -4.63 -44.95 -8.67
N PRO A 260 -4.77 -43.94 -7.80
CA PRO A 260 -5.59 -42.77 -8.07
C PRO A 260 -5.19 -42.06 -9.37
N GLU A 261 -6.20 -41.55 -10.07
CA GLU A 261 -6.04 -40.79 -11.30
C GLU A 261 -6.11 -39.29 -11.01
N TYR A 262 -5.18 -38.52 -11.56
CA TYR A 262 -5.05 -37.08 -11.31
C TYR A 262 -5.28 -36.29 -12.60
N VAL A 263 -6.26 -35.40 -12.59
CA VAL A 263 -6.57 -34.53 -13.72
C VAL A 263 -5.81 -33.21 -13.55
N VAL A 264 -4.93 -32.90 -14.50
CA VAL A 264 -4.10 -31.68 -14.52
C VAL A 264 -4.11 -31.06 -15.91
N ALA A 265 -3.77 -29.78 -16.03
CA ALA A 265 -3.50 -29.20 -17.35
C ALA A 265 -2.36 -29.97 -18.03
N ALA A 266 -2.54 -30.38 -19.28
CA ALA A 266 -1.61 -31.29 -19.96
C ALA A 266 -0.17 -30.74 -20.01
N GLN A 267 -0.03 -29.41 -20.12
CA GLN A 267 1.26 -28.71 -20.13
C GLN A 267 2.01 -28.77 -18.78
N LEU A 268 1.31 -29.09 -17.68
CA LEU A 268 1.89 -29.15 -16.33
C LEU A 268 2.15 -30.59 -15.86
N ALA A 269 1.82 -31.61 -16.66
CA ALA A 269 1.96 -33.01 -16.29
C ALA A 269 3.40 -33.39 -15.92
N THR A 270 4.37 -33.00 -16.77
CA THR A 270 5.80 -33.24 -16.51
C THR A 270 6.27 -32.51 -15.26
N THR A 271 5.89 -31.24 -15.11
CA THR A 271 6.26 -30.41 -13.94
C THR A 271 5.73 -31.01 -12.63
N LEU A 272 4.52 -31.56 -12.63
CA LEU A 272 3.97 -32.22 -11.44
C LEU A 272 4.79 -33.46 -11.07
N GLY A 273 5.14 -34.30 -12.04
CA GLY A 273 6.00 -35.47 -11.82
C GLY A 273 7.36 -35.10 -11.24
N GLU A 274 8.02 -34.08 -11.81
CA GLU A 274 9.30 -33.57 -11.31
C GLU A 274 9.20 -33.04 -9.87
N LYS A 275 8.15 -32.27 -9.56
CA LYS A 275 7.95 -31.66 -8.22
C LYS A 275 7.63 -32.72 -7.17
N LEU A 276 6.85 -33.73 -7.51
CA LEU A 276 6.52 -34.84 -6.61
C LEU A 276 7.58 -35.95 -6.59
N LYS A 277 8.58 -35.89 -7.49
CA LYS A 277 9.58 -36.95 -7.72
C LYS A 277 8.91 -38.30 -7.99
N LYS A 278 7.88 -38.28 -8.84
CA LYS A 278 7.08 -39.44 -9.24
C LYS A 278 6.96 -39.50 -10.76
N GLU A 279 6.93 -40.72 -11.29
CA GLU A 279 6.63 -40.97 -12.69
C GLU A 279 5.13 -41.20 -12.88
N PHE A 280 4.57 -40.58 -13.92
CA PHE A 280 3.15 -40.66 -14.24
C PHE A 280 2.95 -41.05 -15.71
N ASP A 281 2.08 -42.02 -15.93
CA ASP A 281 1.55 -42.37 -17.25
C ASP A 281 0.35 -41.49 -17.59
N VAL A 282 0.27 -41.03 -18.84
CA VAL A 282 -0.91 -40.34 -19.36
C VAL A 282 -1.92 -41.38 -19.80
N VAL A 283 -3.00 -41.53 -19.03
CA VAL A 283 -4.07 -42.50 -19.28
C VAL A 283 -5.05 -41.98 -20.34
N GLU A 284 -5.37 -40.69 -20.27
CA GLU A 284 -6.36 -40.05 -21.12
C GLU A 284 -6.04 -38.57 -21.29
N ARG A 285 -6.51 -37.97 -22.40
CA ARG A 285 -6.59 -36.52 -22.56
C ARG A 285 -8.02 -36.09 -22.82
N LEU A 286 -8.44 -35.00 -22.20
CA LEU A 286 -9.78 -34.46 -22.34
C LEU A 286 -9.77 -32.92 -22.40
N PRO A 287 -10.70 -32.31 -23.14
CA PRO A 287 -10.83 -30.85 -23.16
C PRO A 287 -11.36 -30.34 -21.81
N GLY A 288 -10.93 -29.16 -21.39
CA GLY A 288 -11.39 -28.52 -20.15
C GLY A 288 -12.89 -28.29 -20.11
N ALA A 289 -13.52 -28.11 -21.27
CA ALA A 289 -14.97 -28.05 -21.42
C ALA A 289 -15.69 -29.29 -20.85
N ALA A 290 -15.08 -30.47 -20.88
CA ALA A 290 -15.65 -31.70 -20.31
C ALA A 290 -15.63 -31.74 -18.77
N LEU A 291 -14.85 -30.86 -18.13
CA LEU A 291 -14.77 -30.73 -16.67
C LEU A 291 -15.78 -29.71 -16.12
N ILE A 292 -16.32 -28.84 -16.96
CA ILE A 292 -17.30 -27.84 -16.56
C ILE A 292 -18.58 -28.52 -16.07
N GLY A 293 -19.06 -28.13 -14.90
CA GLY A 293 -20.27 -28.69 -14.28
C GLY A 293 -20.04 -30.00 -13.51
N ARG A 294 -18.82 -30.56 -13.49
CA ARG A 294 -18.51 -31.73 -12.66
C ARG A 294 -18.43 -31.35 -11.18
N CYS A 295 -19.04 -32.15 -10.32
CA CYS A 295 -18.93 -32.01 -8.88
C CYS A 295 -17.65 -32.68 -8.36
N TYR A 296 -17.14 -32.18 -7.23
CA TYR A 296 -16.02 -32.78 -6.52
C TYR A 296 -16.26 -32.72 -5.01
N LEU A 297 -15.59 -33.57 -4.25
CA LEU A 297 -15.56 -33.52 -2.79
C LEU A 297 -14.62 -32.38 -2.35
N PRO A 298 -15.13 -31.33 -1.66
CA PRO A 298 -14.27 -30.24 -1.19
C PRO A 298 -13.27 -30.75 -0.14
N PRO A 299 -12.12 -30.07 0.01
CA PRO A 299 -11.10 -30.48 0.99
C PRO A 299 -11.59 -30.37 2.44
N PHE A 300 -12.59 -29.51 2.68
CA PHE A 300 -13.27 -29.33 3.96
C PHE A 300 -14.78 -29.23 3.74
N ASP A 301 -15.58 -29.76 4.66
CA ASP A 301 -17.04 -29.80 4.61
C ASP A 301 -17.71 -28.65 5.39
N THR A 302 -16.92 -27.67 5.84
CA THR A 302 -17.32 -26.60 6.77
C THR A 302 -18.53 -25.77 6.30
N PHE A 303 -18.73 -25.67 4.98
CA PHE A 303 -19.83 -24.90 4.38
C PHE A 303 -20.74 -25.75 3.49
N ARG A 304 -20.64 -27.08 3.53
CA ARG A 304 -21.51 -27.95 2.72
C ARG A 304 -22.95 -27.89 3.28
N PRO A 305 -23.95 -27.39 2.53
CA PRO A 305 -25.35 -27.56 2.92
C PRO A 305 -25.68 -29.05 2.94
N ALA A 306 -26.49 -29.51 3.90
CA ALA A 306 -26.96 -30.89 3.91
C ALA A 306 -27.89 -31.12 2.69
N GLY A 307 -27.46 -31.96 1.73
CA GLY A 307 -28.24 -32.31 0.55
C GLY A 307 -27.40 -32.47 -0.72
N PRO A 308 -27.98 -33.00 -1.82
CA PRO A 308 -27.37 -32.93 -3.15
C PRO A 308 -27.28 -31.47 -3.60
N PRO A 309 -26.31 -31.09 -4.46
CA PRO A 309 -26.23 -29.75 -5.01
C PRO A 309 -27.52 -29.42 -5.78
N ASP A 310 -28.11 -28.26 -5.50
CA ASP A 310 -29.28 -27.71 -6.21
C ASP A 310 -28.88 -27.28 -7.64
N GLY A 311 -28.54 -28.25 -8.49
CA GLY A 311 -28.12 -28.01 -9.87
C GLY A 311 -26.83 -27.18 -9.99
N ALA A 312 -26.22 -27.22 -11.18
CA ALA A 312 -25.25 -26.19 -11.54
C ALA A 312 -26.01 -24.87 -11.79
N PRO A 313 -25.43 -23.69 -11.45
CA PRO A 313 -25.96 -22.42 -11.94
C PRO A 313 -25.98 -22.34 -13.47
#